data_AF-A0A914WRU3-F1
#
_entry.id   AF-A0A914WRU3-F1
#
_cell.length_a   1.000
_cell.length_b   1.000
_cell.length_c   1.000
_cell.angle_alpha   90.00
_cell.angle_beta   90.00
_cell.angle_gamma   90.00
#
_symmetry.space_group_name_H-M   'P 1'
#
loop_
_entity.id
_entity.type
_entity.pdbx_description
1 polymer ?
#
loop_
_entity_poly.entity_id
_entity_poly.type
_entity_poly.pdbx_seq_one_letter_code
_entity_poly.pdbx_strand_id
1 'polypeptide(L)'
;MFLQSAVGYYHGFLLRLQREFGVDVNVDVSLCCVASVDKQSFERRTWGLAAVRKTLICLGDLMRYSLDLSSNEQDFYLAEHYYLEAYAIDPTQGMAMNQLGTLAEQRNFGIDALFYYLRGLLSKESFEGTRGNISFVLKRAKKTWEQLNSGDADKFTCADQFKLAFVTLMEIYFEDVQISPQEFAVFCPNGRQEEQFIASTQRCIACQPTGGHGATR
;
A
#
# COMPACT_ATOMS: atom_id res chain seq x y z
N MET A 1 7.55 27.53 -6.92
CA MET A 1 7.35 27.88 -8.34
C MET A 1 7.43 26.66 -9.26
N PHE A 2 8.48 25.82 -9.21
CA PHE A 2 8.59 24.66 -10.12
C PHE A 2 7.51 23.57 -9.94
N LEU A 3 7.15 23.20 -8.69
CA LEU A 3 6.15 22.16 -8.44
C LEU A 3 4.76 22.55 -8.97
N GLN A 4 4.30 23.78 -8.71
CA GLN A 4 2.99 24.25 -9.20
C GLN A 4 2.93 24.26 -10.74
N SER A 5 4.00 24.69 -11.41
CA SER A 5 4.07 24.62 -12.87
C SER A 5 4.03 23.18 -13.39
N ALA A 6 4.72 22.26 -12.70
CA ALA A 6 4.70 20.84 -13.05
C ALA A 6 3.30 20.23 -12.88
N VAL A 7 2.61 20.53 -11.78
CA VAL A 7 1.23 20.07 -11.52
C VAL A 7 0.31 20.55 -12.65
N GLY A 8 0.36 21.84 -13.00
CA GLY A 8 -0.43 22.39 -14.11
C GLY A 8 -0.14 21.72 -15.45
N TYR A 9 1.14 21.42 -15.73
CA TYR A 9 1.54 20.68 -16.93
C TYR A 9 0.94 19.27 -16.95
N TYR A 10 1.10 18.50 -15.86
CA TYR A 10 0.60 17.12 -15.80
C TYR A 10 -0.93 17.03 -15.78
N HIS A 11 -1.65 18.00 -15.21
CA HIS A 11 -3.11 18.12 -15.37
C HIS A 11 -3.51 18.35 -16.82
N GLY A 12 -2.83 19.30 -17.50
CA GLY A 12 -3.08 19.54 -18.92
C GLY A 12 -2.76 18.32 -19.79
N PHE A 13 -1.72 17.56 -19.43
CA PHE A 13 -1.34 16.32 -20.10
C PHE A 13 -2.37 15.21 -19.86
N LEU A 14 -2.86 15.06 -18.63
CA LEU A 14 -3.91 14.10 -18.27
C LEU A 14 -5.19 14.33 -19.10
N LEU A 15 -5.66 15.58 -19.18
CA LEU A 15 -6.84 15.94 -19.98
C LEU A 15 -6.67 15.61 -21.47
N ARG A 16 -5.46 15.78 -22.01
CA ARG A 16 -5.15 15.42 -23.40
C ARG A 16 -5.17 13.91 -23.61
N LEU A 17 -4.60 13.14 -22.69
CA LEU A 17 -4.64 11.67 -22.72
C LEU A 17 -6.08 11.16 -22.66
N GLN A 18 -6.89 11.68 -21.74
CA GLN A 18 -8.30 11.29 -21.60
C GLN A 18 -9.08 11.53 -22.90
N ARG A 19 -8.90 12.70 -23.52
CA ARG A 19 -9.56 13.07 -24.78
C ARG A 19 -9.10 12.21 -25.96
N GLU A 20 -7.79 12.05 -26.12
CA GLU A 20 -7.20 11.35 -27.26
C GLU A 20 -7.49 9.85 -27.25
N PHE A 21 -7.56 9.24 -26.07
CA PHE A 21 -7.74 7.80 -25.88
C PHE A 21 -9.16 7.41 -25.43
N GLY A 22 -10.07 8.37 -25.23
CA GLY A 22 -11.44 8.11 -24.79
C GLY A 22 -11.50 7.43 -23.42
N VAL A 23 -10.62 7.83 -22.50
CA VAL A 23 -10.53 7.28 -21.15
C VAL A 23 -11.14 8.29 -20.19
N ASP A 24 -12.25 7.93 -19.54
CA ASP A 24 -12.81 8.74 -18.44
C ASP A 24 -12.21 8.27 -17.11
N VAL A 25 -11.72 9.22 -16.32
CA VAL A 25 -11.24 8.98 -14.95
C VAL A 25 -12.23 9.68 -14.04
N ASN A 26 -13.41 9.07 -13.94
CA ASN A 26 -14.39 9.30 -12.88
C ASN A 26 -14.99 7.93 -12.59
N VAL A 27 -14.80 7.47 -11.36
CA VAL A 27 -15.00 6.09 -10.91
C VAL A 27 -16.43 5.59 -11.20
N ASP A 28 -16.55 4.75 -12.23
CA ASP A 28 -17.32 3.52 -12.14
C ASP A 28 -16.63 2.47 -13.03
N VAL A 29 -15.71 1.71 -12.42
CA VAL A 29 -14.98 0.63 -13.08
C VAL A 29 -15.92 -0.55 -13.25
N SER A 30 -16.86 -0.41 -14.18
CA SER A 30 -17.56 -1.53 -14.79
C SER A 30 -16.75 -1.94 -16.00
N LEU A 31 -15.76 -2.82 -15.79
CA LEU A 31 -15.12 -3.57 -16.86
C LEU A 31 -16.07 -4.64 -17.46
N CYS A 32 -17.38 -4.35 -17.51
CA CYS A 32 -18.42 -5.28 -17.97
C CYS A 32 -19.09 -4.76 -19.23
N CYS A 33 -18.35 -4.64 -20.33
CA CYS A 33 -18.91 -4.75 -21.69
C CYS A 33 -17.81 -4.60 -22.75
N VAL A 34 -17.04 -5.66 -22.98
CA VAL A 34 -16.28 -5.78 -24.23
C VAL A 34 -17.20 -6.42 -25.27
N ALA A 35 -18.12 -5.62 -25.83
CA ALA A 35 -18.63 -5.91 -27.16
C ALA A 35 -17.44 -5.84 -28.14
N SER A 36 -17.46 -6.63 -29.21
CA SER A 36 -16.38 -6.82 -30.20
C SER A 36 -15.64 -5.52 -30.59
N VAL A 37 -14.59 -5.16 -29.84
CA VAL A 37 -13.69 -4.05 -30.17
C VAL A 37 -12.58 -4.62 -31.03
N ASP A 38 -12.30 -3.97 -32.16
CA ASP A 38 -11.16 -4.30 -33.01
C ASP A 38 -9.84 -4.29 -32.21
N LYS A 39 -8.94 -5.22 -32.52
CA LYS A 39 -7.69 -5.46 -31.77
C LYS A 39 -6.83 -4.19 -31.65
N GLN A 40 -6.78 -3.38 -32.72
CA GLN A 40 -6.02 -2.13 -32.74
C GLN A 40 -6.60 -1.08 -31.79
N SER A 41 -7.93 -1.03 -31.69
CA SER A 41 -8.63 -0.10 -30.78
C SER A 41 -8.44 -0.50 -29.31
N PHE A 42 -8.37 -1.81 -29.03
CA PHE A 42 -8.08 -2.32 -27.68
C PHE A 42 -6.64 -2.02 -27.24
N GLU A 43 -5.64 -2.27 -28.10
CA GLU A 43 -4.23 -1.96 -27.81
C GLU A 43 -4.02 -0.45 -27.57
N ARG A 44 -4.62 0.39 -28.41
CA ARG A 44 -4.56 1.86 -28.26
C ARG A 44 -5.15 2.30 -26.93
N ARG A 45 -6.33 1.79 -26.54
CA ARG A 45 -6.98 2.12 -25.27
C ARG A 45 -6.17 1.65 -24.06
N THR A 46 -5.58 0.46 -24.14
CA THR A 46 -4.72 -0.10 -23.09
C THR A 46 -3.48 0.76 -22.87
N TRP A 47 -2.83 1.21 -23.95
CA TRP A 47 -1.71 2.15 -23.86
C TRP A 47 -2.14 3.48 -23.22
N GLY A 48 -3.30 4.02 -23.62
CA GLY A 48 -3.87 5.24 -23.05
C GLY A 48 -4.10 5.15 -21.54
N LEU A 49 -4.71 4.05 -21.08
CA LEU A 49 -4.90 3.76 -19.65
C LEU A 49 -3.55 3.68 -18.90
N ALA A 50 -2.55 3.02 -19.47
CA ALA A 50 -1.22 2.94 -18.87
C ALA A 50 -0.54 4.33 -18.77
N ALA A 51 -0.70 5.19 -19.78
CA ALA A 51 -0.17 6.56 -19.77
C ALA A 51 -0.89 7.45 -18.73
N VAL A 52 -2.22 7.32 -18.63
CA VAL A 52 -3.03 7.99 -17.59
C VAL A 52 -2.59 7.56 -16.20
N ARG A 53 -2.45 6.24 -15.95
CA ARG A 53 -1.97 5.71 -14.67
C ARG A 53 -0.62 6.29 -14.27
N LYS A 54 0.36 6.28 -15.17
CA LYS A 54 1.69 6.86 -14.91
C LYS A 54 1.61 8.36 -14.62
N THR A 55 0.75 9.07 -15.34
CA THR A 55 0.52 10.51 -15.11
C THR A 55 -0.06 10.78 -13.73
N LEU A 56 -1.01 9.95 -13.27
CA LEU A 56 -1.59 10.04 -11.93
C LEU A 56 -0.54 9.75 -10.84
N ILE A 57 0.34 8.75 -11.02
CA ILE A 57 1.46 8.52 -10.10
C ILE A 57 2.35 9.78 -9.99
N CYS A 58 2.71 10.39 -11.13
CA CYS A 58 3.52 11.61 -11.13
C CYS A 58 2.80 12.78 -10.43
N LEU A 59 1.49 12.94 -10.63
CA LEU A 59 0.70 13.96 -9.92
C LEU A 59 0.69 13.70 -8.41
N GLY A 60 0.53 12.45 -7.99
CA GLY A 60 0.65 12.06 -6.58
C GLY A 60 2.03 12.36 -5.99
N ASP A 61 3.10 12.09 -6.74
CA ASP A 61 4.47 12.38 -6.30
C ASP A 61 4.70 13.88 -6.15
N LEU A 62 4.20 14.70 -7.09
CA LEU A 62 4.27 16.17 -7.00
C LEU A 62 3.53 16.71 -5.78
N MET A 63 2.36 16.14 -5.45
CA MET A 63 1.62 16.50 -4.24
C MET A 63 2.35 16.07 -2.97
N ARG A 64 2.94 14.87 -2.95
CA ARG A 64 3.78 14.45 -1.82
C ARG A 64 5.00 15.37 -1.63
N TYR A 65 5.69 15.76 -2.71
CA TYR A 65 6.80 16.70 -2.61
C TYR A 65 6.35 18.10 -2.16
N SER A 66 5.14 18.51 -2.55
CA SER A 66 4.54 19.77 -2.06
C SER A 66 4.21 19.71 -0.57
N LEU A 67 3.68 18.57 -0.10
CA LEU A 67 3.44 18.28 1.31
C LEU A 67 4.74 18.36 2.12
N ASP A 68 5.82 17.75 1.64
CA ASP A 68 7.12 17.75 2.34
C ASP A 68 7.68 19.17 2.54
N LEU A 69 7.37 20.10 1.63
CA LEU A 69 7.86 21.49 1.67
C LEU A 69 6.95 22.44 2.43
N SER A 70 5.64 22.21 2.41
CA SER A 70 4.65 23.16 2.92
C SER A 70 3.90 22.67 4.16
N SER A 71 3.94 21.37 4.44
CA SER A 71 3.12 20.69 5.47
C SER A 71 1.61 20.95 5.30
N ASN A 72 1.15 21.25 4.09
CA ASN A 72 -0.26 21.47 3.79
C ASN A 72 -1.02 20.13 3.74
N GLU A 73 -1.95 19.92 4.67
CA GLU A 73 -2.76 18.70 4.70
C GLU A 73 -3.58 18.46 3.43
N GLN A 74 -3.95 19.51 2.69
CA GLN A 74 -4.65 19.34 1.42
C GLN A 74 -3.80 18.56 0.40
N ASP A 75 -2.48 18.77 0.40
CA ASP A 75 -1.56 18.09 -0.51
C ASP A 75 -1.47 16.59 -0.18
N PHE A 76 -1.66 16.21 1.09
CA PHE A 76 -1.77 14.80 1.50
C PHE A 76 -2.98 14.14 0.83
N TYR A 77 -4.17 14.74 0.96
CA TYR A 77 -5.39 14.16 0.40
C TYR A 77 -5.36 14.12 -1.13
N LEU A 78 -4.75 15.12 -1.78
CA LEU A 78 -4.55 15.11 -3.23
C LEU A 78 -3.58 14.02 -3.67
N ALA A 79 -2.46 13.84 -2.95
CA ALA A 79 -1.52 12.75 -3.23
C ALA A 79 -2.20 11.38 -3.10
N GLU A 80 -2.91 11.16 -2.00
CA GLU A 80 -3.66 9.93 -1.74
C GLU A 80 -4.68 9.66 -2.84
N HIS A 81 -5.48 10.67 -3.21
CA HIS A 81 -6.47 10.56 -4.27
C HIS A 81 -5.83 10.13 -5.60
N TYR A 82 -4.74 10.79 -6.03
CA TYR A 82 -4.08 10.42 -7.28
C TYR A 82 -3.53 8.99 -7.29
N TYR A 83 -2.96 8.53 -6.18
CA TYR A 83 -2.48 7.15 -6.10
C TYR A 83 -3.63 6.13 -6.10
N LEU A 84 -4.75 6.42 -5.43
CA LEU A 84 -5.93 5.56 -5.44
C LEU A 84 -6.56 5.46 -6.84
N GLU A 85 -6.65 6.57 -7.58
CA GLU A 85 -7.10 6.58 -8.97
C GLU A 85 -6.15 5.77 -9.88
N ALA A 86 -4.82 5.93 -9.70
CA ALA A 86 -3.84 5.12 -10.42
C ALA A 86 -3.99 3.62 -10.12
N TYR A 87 -4.29 3.25 -8.88
CA TYR A 87 -4.54 1.86 -8.51
C TYR A 87 -5.84 1.31 -9.11
N ALA A 88 -6.90 2.12 -9.15
CA ALA A 88 -8.18 1.71 -9.74
C ALA A 88 -8.08 1.36 -11.23
N ILE A 89 -7.16 2.02 -11.97
CA ILE A 89 -6.91 1.72 -13.39
C ILE A 89 -6.28 0.34 -13.58
N ASP A 90 -5.29 -0.02 -12.74
CA ASP A 90 -4.61 -1.32 -12.83
C ASP A 90 -4.14 -1.80 -11.45
N PRO A 91 -4.98 -2.59 -10.75
CA PRO A 91 -4.65 -3.16 -9.44
C PRO A 91 -3.51 -4.18 -9.46
N THR A 92 -3.07 -4.64 -10.65
CA THR A 92 -2.01 -5.65 -10.77
C THR A 92 -0.61 -5.06 -10.57
N GLN A 93 -0.52 -3.72 -10.51
CA GLN A 93 0.72 -2.95 -10.42
C GLN A 93 0.91 -2.41 -9.01
N GLY A 94 1.93 -2.89 -8.30
CA GLY A 94 2.18 -2.55 -6.90
C GLY A 94 2.68 -1.13 -6.65
N MET A 95 3.05 -0.39 -7.70
CA MET A 95 3.65 0.96 -7.59
C MET A 95 2.75 1.96 -6.85
N ALA A 96 1.46 2.02 -7.16
CA ALA A 96 0.53 2.96 -6.50
C ALA A 96 0.43 2.68 -4.99
N MET A 97 0.34 1.40 -4.63
CA MET A 97 0.32 0.95 -3.25
C MET A 97 1.64 1.24 -2.54
N ASN A 98 2.78 1.08 -3.21
CA ASN A 98 4.07 1.48 -2.65
C ASN A 98 4.10 2.99 -2.34
N GLN A 99 3.60 3.85 -3.23
CA GLN A 99 3.56 5.29 -2.97
C GLN A 99 2.62 5.67 -1.83
N LEU A 100 1.45 5.01 -1.72
CA LEU A 100 0.54 5.16 -0.58
C LEU A 100 1.20 4.75 0.74
N GLY A 101 1.98 3.67 0.73
CA GLY A 101 2.75 3.24 1.89
C GLY A 101 3.77 4.29 2.33
N THR A 102 4.47 4.91 1.38
CA THR A 102 5.41 6.01 1.68
C THR A 102 4.68 7.25 2.21
N LEU A 103 3.52 7.59 1.63
CA LEU A 103 2.69 8.72 2.09
C LEU A 103 2.19 8.52 3.53
N ALA A 104 1.86 7.28 3.89
CA ALA A 104 1.38 6.92 5.23
C ALA A 104 2.49 6.53 6.21
N GLU A 105 3.77 6.54 5.79
CA GLU A 105 4.86 5.88 6.51
C GLU A 105 4.99 6.34 7.95
N GLN A 106 4.95 7.64 8.20
CA GLN A 106 5.15 8.21 9.53
C GLN A 106 3.86 8.34 10.35
N ARG A 107 2.74 7.84 9.83
CA ARG A 107 1.41 7.97 10.45
C ARG A 107 1.05 6.67 11.16
N ASN A 108 0.20 6.79 12.19
CA ASN A 108 -0.50 5.65 12.81
C ASN A 108 0.41 4.46 13.17
N PHE A 109 1.62 4.74 13.69
CA PHE A 109 2.63 3.72 14.05
C PHE A 109 3.06 2.81 12.89
N GLY A 110 2.90 3.26 11.64
CA GLY A 110 3.28 2.53 10.44
C GLY A 110 2.32 1.41 10.03
N ILE A 111 1.19 1.22 10.70
CA ILE A 111 0.24 0.15 10.37
C ILE A 111 -0.40 0.37 8.99
N ASP A 112 -0.74 1.61 8.64
CA ASP A 112 -1.32 1.96 7.35
C ASP A 112 -0.29 1.76 6.24
N ALA A 113 0.95 2.16 6.49
CA ALA A 113 2.06 1.96 5.57
C ALA A 113 2.34 0.47 5.32
N LEU A 114 2.37 -0.33 6.40
CA LEU A 114 2.53 -1.78 6.30
C LEU A 114 1.41 -2.42 5.46
N PHE A 115 0.16 -2.02 5.67
CA PHE A 115 -0.97 -2.48 4.87
C PHE A 115 -0.75 -2.21 3.37
N TYR A 116 -0.41 -0.97 3.01
CA TYR A 116 -0.20 -0.59 1.62
C TYR A 116 1.00 -1.32 1.01
N TYR A 117 2.12 -1.41 1.72
CA TYR A 117 3.28 -2.14 1.23
C TYR A 117 3.01 -3.63 1.03
N LEU A 118 2.30 -4.29 1.95
CA LEU A 118 1.91 -5.70 1.78
C LEU A 118 0.98 -5.88 0.56
N ARG A 119 0.02 -4.97 0.37
CA ARG A 119 -0.86 -5.02 -0.82
C ARG A 119 -0.08 -4.80 -2.13
N GLY A 120 0.90 -3.89 -2.13
CA GLY A 120 1.81 -3.69 -3.27
C GLY A 120 2.71 -4.89 -3.53
N LEU A 121 3.18 -5.58 -2.48
CA LEU A 121 4.01 -6.77 -2.59
C LEU A 121 3.25 -7.96 -3.18
N LEU A 122 1.96 -8.08 -2.86
CA LEU A 122 1.07 -9.14 -3.38
C LEU A 122 0.53 -8.85 -4.79
N SER A 123 0.88 -7.71 -5.38
CA SER A 123 0.51 -7.38 -6.76
C SER A 123 1.31 -8.23 -7.75
N LYS A 124 0.74 -8.49 -8.94
CA LYS A 124 1.39 -9.28 -9.99
C LYS A 124 2.76 -8.71 -10.37
N GLU A 125 2.84 -7.39 -10.45
CA GLU A 125 4.09 -6.64 -10.63
C GLU A 125 4.34 -5.81 -9.37
N SER A 126 5.06 -6.39 -8.41
CA SER A 126 5.49 -5.71 -7.19
C SER A 126 6.58 -4.67 -7.47
N PHE A 127 6.62 -3.59 -6.69
CA PHE A 127 7.73 -2.65 -6.74
C PHE A 127 8.97 -3.23 -6.04
N GLU A 128 10.13 -3.16 -6.70
CA GLU A 128 11.38 -3.79 -6.26
C GLU A 128 11.77 -3.36 -4.82
N GLY A 129 11.57 -2.09 -4.47
CA GLY A 129 11.89 -1.56 -3.14
C GLY A 129 10.88 -1.89 -2.04
N THR A 130 9.74 -2.53 -2.34
CA THR A 130 8.67 -2.73 -1.36
C THR A 130 9.10 -3.57 -0.16
N ARG A 131 9.90 -4.64 -0.37
CA ARG A 131 10.41 -5.45 0.77
C ARG A 131 11.31 -4.63 1.70
N GLY A 132 12.16 -3.76 1.13
CA GLY A 132 13.00 -2.84 1.90
C GLY A 132 12.17 -1.85 2.72
N ASN A 133 11.11 -1.32 2.12
CA ASN A 133 10.17 -0.42 2.80
C ASN A 133 9.44 -1.11 3.96
N ILE A 134 9.01 -2.37 3.78
CA ILE A 134 8.41 -3.17 4.87
C ILE A 134 9.42 -3.37 6.00
N SER A 135 10.64 -3.83 5.69
CA SER A 135 11.70 -4.03 6.69
C SER A 135 12.01 -2.75 7.45
N PHE A 136 12.00 -1.59 6.78
CA PHE A 136 12.17 -0.29 7.42
C PHE A 136 11.05 0.04 8.42
N VAL A 137 9.78 -0.11 8.03
CA VAL A 137 8.62 0.14 8.91
C VAL A 137 8.65 -0.77 10.13
N LEU A 138 8.94 -2.06 9.93
CA LEU A 138 9.01 -3.06 11.00
C LEU A 138 10.12 -2.74 12.01
N LYS A 139 11.34 -2.46 11.53
CA LYS A 139 12.49 -2.07 12.39
C LYS A 139 12.18 -0.82 13.20
N ARG A 140 11.52 0.18 12.59
CA ARG A 140 11.13 1.39 13.31
C ARG A 140 10.09 1.09 14.39
N ALA A 141 9.07 0.29 14.08
CA ALA A 141 8.06 -0.12 15.06
C ALA A 141 8.68 -0.85 16.25
N LYS A 142 9.59 -1.80 15.99
CA LYS A 142 10.35 -2.49 17.04
C LYS A 142 11.12 -1.53 17.94
N LYS A 143 11.85 -0.57 17.36
CA LYS A 143 12.57 0.45 18.13
C LYS A 143 11.63 1.28 19.02
N THR A 144 10.47 1.67 18.50
CA THR A 144 9.47 2.40 19.29
C THR A 144 8.86 1.53 20.38
N TRP A 145 8.69 0.23 20.16
CA TRP A 145 8.21 -0.73 21.16
C TRP A 145 9.21 -0.89 22.32
N GLU A 146 10.50 -0.97 22.02
CA GLU A 146 11.57 -1.01 23.04
C GLU A 146 11.58 0.26 23.90
N GLN A 147 11.36 1.43 23.29
CA GLN A 147 11.24 2.70 24.00
C GLN A 147 10.04 2.71 24.96
N LEU A 148 8.88 2.23 24.50
CA LEU A 148 7.68 2.11 25.31
C LEU A 148 7.93 1.29 26.59
N ASN A 149 8.61 0.15 26.45
CA ASN A 149 8.95 -0.73 27.58
C ASN A 149 10.02 -0.15 28.52
N SER A 150 10.81 0.83 28.07
CA SER A 150 11.87 1.47 28.86
C SER A 150 11.39 2.60 29.79
N GLY A 151 10.08 2.83 29.89
CA GLY A 151 9.48 3.80 30.82
C GLY A 151 8.71 4.94 30.18
N ASP A 152 8.52 4.92 28.85
CA ASP A 152 7.75 5.93 28.11
C ASP A 152 6.26 5.56 27.92
N ALA A 153 5.76 4.56 28.65
CA ALA A 153 4.41 4.01 28.48
C ALA A 153 3.28 5.04 28.59
N ASP A 154 3.43 6.07 29.44
CA ASP A 154 2.43 7.14 29.64
C ASP A 154 2.19 8.00 28.38
N LYS A 155 3.09 7.93 27.39
CA LYS A 155 2.95 8.67 26.11
C LYS A 155 2.04 7.97 25.10
N PHE A 156 1.59 6.74 25.37
CA PHE A 156 0.89 5.90 24.39
C PHE A 156 -0.45 5.43 24.93
N THR A 157 -1.52 5.60 24.14
CA THR A 157 -2.81 5.02 24.48
C THR A 157 -2.80 3.50 24.32
N CYS A 158 -3.80 2.80 24.89
CA CYS A 158 -3.97 1.36 24.66
C CYS A 158 -4.10 1.01 23.16
N ALA A 159 -4.73 1.90 22.36
CA ALA A 159 -4.86 1.70 20.93
C ALA A 159 -3.51 1.82 20.21
N ASP A 160 -2.66 2.75 20.64
CA ASP A 160 -1.32 2.96 20.08
C ASP A 160 -0.41 1.76 20.41
N GLN A 161 -0.47 1.29 21.66
CA GLN A 161 0.22 0.08 22.09
C GLN A 161 -0.19 -1.13 21.26
N PHE A 162 -1.50 -1.31 21.02
CA PHE A 162 -2.01 -2.40 20.19
C PHE A 162 -1.49 -2.33 18.75
N LYS A 163 -1.58 -1.16 18.10
CA LYS A 163 -1.09 -0.97 16.73
C LYS A 163 0.40 -1.26 16.63
N LEU A 164 1.18 -0.75 17.59
CA LEU A 164 2.62 -0.94 17.64
C LEU A 164 2.98 -2.42 17.84
N ALA A 165 2.32 -3.09 18.79
CA ALA A 165 2.47 -4.52 19.00
C ALA A 165 2.16 -5.31 17.72
N PHE A 166 1.04 -5.00 17.06
CA PHE A 166 0.63 -5.65 15.81
C PHE A 166 1.71 -5.50 14.72
N VAL A 167 2.20 -4.27 14.48
CA VAL A 167 3.23 -4.03 13.46
C VAL A 167 4.55 -4.72 13.82
N THR A 168 4.96 -4.71 15.09
CA THR A 168 6.18 -5.41 15.53
C THR A 168 6.05 -6.92 15.38
N LEU A 169 4.90 -7.51 15.73
CA LEU A 169 4.66 -8.95 15.54
C LEU A 169 4.71 -9.36 14.06
N MET A 170 4.33 -8.48 13.13
CA MET A 170 4.44 -8.76 11.69
C MET A 170 5.88 -8.98 11.23
N GLU A 171 6.90 -8.52 11.97
CA GLU A 171 8.31 -8.80 11.68
C GLU A 171 8.64 -10.29 11.79
N ILE A 172 8.07 -10.97 12.80
CA ILE A 172 8.24 -12.41 13.01
C ILE A 172 7.77 -13.17 11.76
N TYR A 173 6.62 -12.78 11.22
CA TYR A 173 6.03 -13.42 10.04
C TYR A 173 6.71 -13.02 8.72
N PHE A 174 7.23 -11.79 8.63
CA PHE A 174 7.79 -11.28 7.38
C PHE A 174 9.26 -11.67 7.16
N GLU A 175 10.04 -11.71 8.23
CA GLU A 175 11.48 -12.00 8.21
C GLU A 175 11.79 -13.43 8.72
N ASP A 176 10.77 -14.28 8.92
CA ASP A 176 10.87 -15.66 9.45
C ASP A 176 11.70 -15.75 10.75
N VAL A 177 11.64 -14.72 11.60
CA VAL A 177 12.41 -14.63 12.84
C VAL A 177 11.83 -15.58 13.87
N GLN A 178 12.67 -16.44 14.46
CA GLN A 178 12.27 -17.28 15.58
C GLN A 178 12.14 -16.42 16.85
N ILE A 179 10.95 -16.39 17.43
CA ILE A 179 10.69 -15.71 18.72
C ILE A 179 10.53 -16.74 19.84
N SER A 180 11.12 -16.48 21.00
CA SER A 180 10.87 -17.31 22.17
C SER A 180 9.45 -17.08 22.73
N PRO A 181 8.83 -18.07 23.38
CA PRO A 181 7.54 -17.87 24.05
C PRO A 181 7.56 -16.75 25.10
N GLN A 182 8.72 -16.50 25.75
CA GLN A 182 8.86 -15.40 26.70
C GLN A 182 8.83 -14.04 26.01
N GLU A 183 9.51 -13.88 24.88
CA GLU A 183 9.50 -12.65 24.09
C GLU A 183 8.12 -12.38 23.47
N PHE A 184 7.43 -13.44 23.03
CA PHE A 184 6.06 -13.32 22.51
C PHE A 184 5.07 -12.88 23.60
N ALA A 185 5.20 -13.40 24.82
CA ALA A 185 4.33 -13.06 25.95
C ALA A 185 4.37 -11.57 26.33
N VAL A 186 5.46 -10.86 26.03
CA VAL A 186 5.59 -9.40 26.26
C VAL A 186 4.60 -8.60 25.42
N PHE A 187 4.23 -9.08 24.23
CA PHE A 187 3.26 -8.41 23.36
C PHE A 187 1.80 -8.68 23.78
N CYS A 188 1.56 -9.70 24.61
CA CYS A 188 0.23 -10.18 24.98
C CYS A 188 0.07 -10.41 26.51
N PRO A 189 0.22 -9.37 27.36
CA PRO A 189 0.28 -9.53 28.82
C PRO A 189 -1.01 -10.05 29.48
N ASN A 190 -2.13 -10.12 28.74
CA ASN A 190 -3.46 -10.50 29.27
C ASN A 190 -4.08 -11.77 28.63
N GLY A 191 -3.36 -12.51 27.77
CA GLY A 191 -3.73 -13.84 27.25
C GLY A 191 -5.05 -13.99 26.44
N ARG A 192 -5.96 -13.01 26.46
CA ARG A 192 -7.33 -13.15 25.91
C ARG A 192 -7.45 -12.91 24.40
N GLN A 193 -6.40 -12.44 23.73
CA GLN A 193 -6.41 -12.19 22.27
C GLN A 193 -5.56 -13.21 21.48
N GLU A 194 -4.78 -14.03 22.16
CA GLU A 194 -3.81 -14.98 21.58
C GLU A 194 -4.47 -16.06 20.73
N GLU A 195 -5.41 -16.82 21.30
CA GLU A 195 -6.07 -17.93 20.59
C GLU A 195 -6.93 -17.42 19.42
N GLN A 196 -7.56 -16.25 19.56
CA GLN A 196 -8.37 -15.66 18.49
C GLN A 196 -7.50 -15.11 17.36
N PHE A 197 -6.37 -14.46 17.68
CA PHE A 197 -5.46 -13.91 16.69
C PHE A 197 -4.72 -15.02 15.93
N ILE A 198 -4.19 -16.03 16.64
CA ILE A 198 -3.49 -17.19 16.05
C ILE A 198 -4.46 -18.08 15.25
N ALA A 199 -5.67 -18.36 15.77
CA ALA A 199 -6.66 -19.18 15.04
C ALA A 199 -7.30 -18.47 13.84
N SER A 200 -7.30 -17.14 13.82
CA SER A 200 -7.77 -16.36 12.65
C SER A 200 -6.71 -16.29 11.54
N THR A 201 -5.43 -16.31 11.90
CA THR A 201 -4.29 -16.19 10.96
C THR A 201 -3.83 -17.52 10.38
N GLN A 202 -3.88 -18.63 11.13
CA GLN A 202 -3.61 -19.98 10.59
C GLN A 202 -4.54 -20.37 9.44
N ARG A 203 -5.77 -19.81 9.40
CA ARG A 203 -6.71 -19.99 8.29
C ARG A 203 -6.32 -19.23 7.02
N CYS A 204 -5.60 -18.10 7.14
CA CYS A 204 -5.17 -17.31 5.99
C CYS A 204 -3.93 -17.90 5.29
N ILE A 205 -3.02 -18.55 6.05
CA ILE A 205 -1.80 -19.17 5.49
C ILE A 205 -2.12 -20.45 4.70
N ALA A 206 -3.20 -21.17 5.05
CA ALA A 206 -3.63 -22.38 4.35
C ALA A 206 -4.29 -22.11 2.96
N CYS A 207 -4.55 -20.85 2.61
CA CYS A 207 -5.02 -20.45 1.28
C CYS A 207 -3.86 -20.05 0.38
N GLN A 208 -2.92 -20.97 0.13
CA GLN A 208 -2.13 -20.92 -1.11
C GLN A 208 -2.86 -21.76 -2.18
N PRO A 209 -2.91 -21.33 -3.45
CA PRO A 209 -3.45 -22.15 -4.51
C PRO A 209 -2.53 -23.35 -4.68
N THR A 210 -3.00 -24.54 -4.32
CA THR A 210 -2.36 -25.81 -4.68
C THR A 210 -2.48 -25.99 -6.20
N GLY A 211 -1.61 -25.32 -6.94
CA GLY A 211 -1.26 -25.69 -8.30
C GLY A 211 -0.46 -26.99 -8.24
N GLY A 212 -1.15 -28.13 -8.34
CA GLY A 212 -0.56 -29.45 -8.45
C GLY A 212 -1.34 -30.30 -9.44
N HIS A 213 -0.81 -30.41 -10.65
CA HIS A 213 -1.19 -31.44 -11.62
C HIS A 213 -1.18 -32.82 -10.96
N GLY A 214 -2.27 -33.57 -11.14
CA GLY A 214 -2.36 -35.00 -10.84
C GLY A 214 -3.29 -35.65 -11.85
N ALA A 215 -2.68 -36.37 -12.79
CA ALA A 215 -3.36 -37.23 -13.76
C ALA A 215 -4.10 -38.41 -13.09
N THR A 216 -4.87 -39.13 -13.91
CA THR A 216 -5.66 -40.36 -13.71
C THR A 216 -7.15 -40.12 -13.42
N ARG A 217 -8.11 -40.59 -14.22
CA ARG A 217 -8.17 -41.64 -15.27
C ARG A 217 -8.89 -41.15 -16.52
#